data_AF-A0A8I6XM20-F1
#
_entry.id   AF-A0A8I6XM20-F1
#
_cell.length_a   1.000
_cell.length_b   1.000
_cell.length_c   1.000
_cell.angle_alpha   90.00
_cell.angle_beta   90.00
_cell.angle_gamma   90.00
#
_symmetry.space_group_name_H-M   'P 1'
#
loop_
_entity.id
_entity.type
_entity.pdbx_description
1 polymer ?
#
loop_
_entity_poly.entity_id
_entity_poly.type
_entity_poly.pdbx_seq_one_letter_code
_entity_poly.pdbx_strand_id
1 'polypeptide(L)'
;MFLCPVARVVWRTVGSMLGTEYVPNSMWQYYVWINSFLPSCPEVYTIGLAAICWAIWLARNRATFEKKWINNPFEIVFTACAFILYWTGLQKPKMAEVMKKGAEVLKANASQMLLLCGPPMPDTSKQDEEGDNWDEW
;
A
#
# COMPACT_ATOMS: atom_id res chain seq x y z
N MET A 1 -13.63 5.28 11.00
CA MET A 1 -12.59 4.94 10.01
C MET A 1 -11.25 4.59 10.64
N PHE A 2 -10.81 5.24 11.72
CA PHE A 2 -9.51 4.95 12.37
C PHE A 2 -9.59 3.95 13.54
N LEU A 3 -10.77 3.82 14.17
CA LEU A 3 -10.94 3.02 15.39
C LEU A 3 -11.35 1.56 15.15
N CYS A 4 -11.81 1.20 13.94
CA CYS A 4 -12.18 -0.19 13.66
C CYS A 4 -10.92 -1.09 13.59
N PRO A 5 -11.01 -2.37 13.98
CA PRO A 5 -9.85 -3.27 14.02
C PRO A 5 -9.11 -3.33 12.68
N VAL A 6 -9.85 -3.47 11.57
CA VAL A 6 -9.30 -3.50 10.21
C VAL A 6 -8.48 -2.24 9.91
N ALA A 7 -9.01 -1.06 10.23
CA ALA A 7 -8.29 0.17 9.95
C ALA A 7 -7.07 0.33 10.83
N ARG A 8 -7.11 -0.05 12.10
CA ARG A 8 -5.91 -0.01 12.97
C ARG A 8 -4.79 -0.88 12.42
N VAL A 9 -5.12 -2.06 11.88
CA VAL A 9 -4.14 -2.92 11.21
C VAL A 9 -3.58 -2.22 9.98
N VAL A 10 -4.44 -1.69 9.10
CA VAL A 10 -4.00 -1.00 7.87
C VAL A 10 -3.11 0.20 8.20
N TRP A 11 -3.51 1.06 9.14
CA TRP A 11 -2.71 2.21 9.56
C TRP A 11 -1.37 1.80 10.19
N ARG A 12 -1.33 0.68 10.94
CA ARG A 12 -0.06 0.10 11.42
C ARG A 12 0.82 -0.39 10.29
N THR A 13 0.25 -1.06 9.28
CA THR A 13 1.01 -1.54 8.13
C THR A 13 1.58 -0.37 7.33
N VAL A 14 0.78 0.67 7.06
CA VAL A 14 1.25 1.88 6.37
C VAL A 14 2.31 2.61 7.21
N GLY A 15 2.13 2.69 8.53
CA GLY A 15 3.15 3.23 9.44
C GLY A 15 4.48 2.48 9.33
N SER A 16 4.42 1.15 9.37
CA SER A 16 5.61 0.30 9.24
C SER A 16 6.31 0.50 7.89
N MET A 17 5.56 0.68 6.80
CA MET A 17 6.12 0.97 5.46
C MET A 17 6.83 2.32 5.40
N LEU A 18 6.41 3.30 6.21
CA LEU A 18 7.07 4.60 6.32
C LEU A 18 8.17 4.61 7.40
N GLY A 19 8.44 3.48 8.06
CA GLY A 19 9.47 3.35 9.09
C GLY A 19 9.06 3.91 10.46
N THR A 20 7.76 3.89 10.78
CA THR A 20 7.20 4.48 12.01
C THR A 20 6.26 3.51 12.70
N GLU A 21 6.39 3.40 14.02
CA GLU A 21 5.49 2.60 14.86
C GLU A 21 4.18 3.34 15.22
N TYR A 22 4.08 4.62 14.83
CA TYR A 22 2.94 5.46 15.18
C TYR A 22 1.68 5.13 14.37
N VAL A 23 0.55 5.07 15.07
CA VAL A 23 -0.77 4.78 14.47
C VAL A 23 -1.67 6.00 14.64
N PRO A 24 -2.07 6.69 13.55
CA PRO A 24 -2.97 7.83 13.67
C PRO A 24 -4.34 7.37 14.17
N ASN A 25 -4.77 7.93 15.32
CA ASN A 25 -6.09 7.69 15.90
C ASN A 25 -7.13 8.75 15.48
N SER A 26 -6.68 9.82 14.82
CA SER A 26 -7.53 10.90 14.31
C SER A 26 -7.00 11.45 12.99
N MET A 27 -7.86 12.12 12.23
CA MET A 27 -7.46 12.82 11.00
C MET A 27 -6.37 13.84 11.26
N TRP A 28 -6.46 14.57 12.38
CA TRP A 28 -5.43 15.54 12.77
C TRP A 28 -4.06 14.88 12.99
N GLN A 29 -4.03 13.75 13.70
CA GLN A 29 -2.78 12.99 13.90
C GLN A 29 -2.21 12.51 12.58
N TYR A 30 -3.06 12.08 11.63
CA TYR A 30 -2.61 11.74 10.29
C TYR A 30 -1.97 12.94 9.57
N TYR A 31 -2.60 14.13 9.61
CA TYR A 31 -2.06 15.32 8.95
C TYR A 31 -0.73 15.78 9.54
N VAL A 32 -0.59 15.76 10.87
CA VAL A 32 0.69 16.09 11.53
C VAL A 32 1.75 15.08 11.14
N TRP A 33 1.40 13.79 11.16
CA TRP A 33 2.29 12.69 10.83
C TRP A 33 2.78 12.74 9.38
N ILE A 34 1.87 12.76 8.41
CA ILE A 34 2.22 12.81 6.98
C ILE A 34 3.01 14.08 6.65
N ASN A 35 2.77 15.19 7.36
CA ASN A 35 3.54 16.43 7.19
C ASN A 35 5.00 16.32 7.64
N SER A 36 5.30 15.46 8.63
CA SER A 36 6.68 15.16 8.99
C SER A 36 7.41 14.36 7.91
N PHE A 37 6.71 13.53 7.14
CA PHE A 37 7.31 12.69 6.09
C PHE A 37 7.34 13.37 4.71
N LEU A 38 6.34 14.19 4.39
CA LEU A 38 6.14 14.78 3.06
C LEU A 38 5.83 16.28 3.11
N PRO A 39 6.62 17.11 3.82
CA PRO A 39 6.28 18.51 4.18
C PRO A 39 5.96 19.42 2.99
N SER A 40 6.42 19.07 1.79
CA SER A 40 6.30 19.91 0.59
C SER A 40 5.00 19.72 -0.20
N CYS A 41 4.11 18.79 0.17
CA CYS A 41 2.96 18.40 -0.66
C CYS A 41 1.66 18.18 0.14
N PRO A 42 1.09 19.24 0.73
CA PRO A 42 -0.11 19.15 1.56
C PRO A 42 -1.35 18.67 0.78
N GLU A 43 -1.44 18.92 -0.53
CA GLU A 43 -2.56 18.44 -1.35
C GLU A 43 -2.57 16.92 -1.51
N VAL A 44 -1.43 16.25 -1.34
CA VAL A 44 -1.32 14.78 -1.44
C VAL A 44 -1.84 14.10 -0.18
N TYR A 45 -1.87 14.81 0.96
CA TYR A 45 -2.29 14.25 2.24
C TYR A 45 -3.75 13.83 2.21
N THR A 46 -4.62 14.70 1.69
CA THR A 46 -6.06 14.45 1.56
C THR A 46 -6.33 13.30 0.59
N ILE A 47 -5.58 13.23 -0.51
CA ILE A 47 -5.72 12.19 -1.53
C ILE A 47 -5.29 10.82 -0.97
N GLY A 48 -4.14 10.76 -0.29
CA GLY A 48 -3.68 9.53 0.38
C GLY A 48 -4.66 9.07 1.45
N LEU A 49 -5.19 9.99 2.24
CA LEU A 49 -6.21 9.70 3.25
C LEU A 49 -7.47 9.13 2.60
N ALA A 50 -7.98 9.80 1.57
CA ALA A 50 -9.16 9.38 0.84
C ALA A 50 -8.98 8.00 0.20
N ALA A 51 -7.80 7.71 -0.36
CA ALA A 51 -7.51 6.43 -1.00
C ALA A 51 -7.52 5.27 0.02
N ILE A 52 -6.86 5.45 1.17
CA ILE A 52 -6.86 4.45 2.26
C ILE A 52 -8.28 4.25 2.82
N CYS A 53 -8.99 5.36 3.04
CA CYS A 53 -10.37 5.35 3.49
C CYS A 53 -11.27 4.57 2.52
N TRP A 54 -11.13 4.84 1.22
CA TRP A 54 -11.89 4.18 0.18
C TRP A 54 -11.57 2.68 0.08
N ALA A 55 -10.29 2.32 0.17
CA ALA A 55 -9.86 0.92 0.17
C ALA A 55 -10.44 0.13 1.37
N ILE A 56 -10.44 0.71 2.57
CA ILE A 56 -11.05 0.10 3.76
C ILE A 56 -12.55 -0.07 3.58
N TRP A 57 -13.24 0.94 3.05
CA TRP A 57 -14.68 0.86 2.80
C TRP A 57 -15.00 -0.23 1.77
N LEU A 58 -14.26 -0.29 0.67
CA LEU A 58 -14.43 -1.31 -0.37
C LEU A 58 -14.21 -2.73 0.18
N ALA A 59 -13.16 -2.92 0.99
CA ALA A 59 -12.86 -4.19 1.64
C ALA A 59 -13.99 -4.64 2.58
N ARG A 60 -14.53 -3.71 3.38
CA ARG A 60 -15.68 -3.99 4.26
C ARG A 60 -16.95 -4.34 3.49
N ASN A 61 -17.21 -3.65 2.39
CA ASN A 61 -18.36 -3.94 1.55
C ASN A 61 -18.26 -5.31 0.89
N ARG A 62 -17.09 -5.68 0.35
CA ARG A 62 -16.86 -7.03 -0.20
C ARG A 62 -17.05 -8.12 0.84
N ALA A 63 -16.58 -7.90 2.07
CA ALA A 63 -16.82 -8.84 3.16
C ALA A 63 -18.32 -8.97 3.51
N THR A 64 -19.07 -7.88 3.45
CA THR A 64 -20.50 -7.85 3.82
C THR A 64 -21.39 -8.43 2.72
N PHE A 65 -21.16 -8.05 1.46
CA PHE A 65 -22.03 -8.40 0.33
C PHE A 65 -21.57 -9.66 -0.43
N GLU A 66 -20.26 -9.82 -0.63
CA GLU A 66 -19.70 -10.95 -1.39
C GLU A 66 -19.19 -12.09 -0.48
N LYS A 67 -19.26 -11.92 0.84
CA LYS A 67 -18.69 -12.85 1.85
C LYS A 67 -17.21 -13.16 1.65
N LYS A 68 -16.48 -12.26 0.97
CA LYS A 68 -15.03 -12.36 0.79
C LYS A 68 -14.32 -11.70 1.96
N TRP A 69 -13.80 -12.53 2.87
CA TRP A 69 -13.05 -12.07 4.03
C TRP A 69 -11.71 -11.47 3.63
N ILE A 70 -11.28 -10.46 4.38
CA ILE A 70 -9.96 -9.85 4.21
C ILE A 70 -8.94 -10.83 4.79
N ASN A 71 -8.21 -11.53 3.92
CA ASN A 71 -7.21 -12.50 4.36
C ASN A 71 -5.88 -11.85 4.69
N ASN A 72 -5.56 -10.74 4.03
CA ASN A 72 -4.28 -10.06 4.18
C ASN A 72 -4.43 -8.53 4.20
N PRO A 73 -3.93 -7.81 5.24
CA PRO A 73 -3.96 -6.35 5.28
C PRO A 73 -3.22 -5.67 4.11
N PHE A 74 -2.24 -6.34 3.50
CA PHE A 74 -1.54 -5.85 2.31
C PHE A 74 -2.48 -5.70 1.11
N GLU A 75 -3.57 -6.47 1.00
CA GLU A 75 -4.57 -6.30 -0.07
C GLU A 75 -5.21 -4.91 -0.03
N ILE A 76 -5.51 -4.41 1.18
CA ILE A 76 -6.09 -3.08 1.37
C ILE A 76 -5.06 -2.01 1.00
N VAL A 77 -3.78 -2.22 1.34
CA VAL A 77 -2.71 -1.29 1.00
C VAL A 77 -2.48 -1.25 -0.51
N PHE A 78 -2.39 -2.40 -1.19
CA PHE A 78 -2.26 -2.42 -2.66
C PHE A 78 -3.47 -1.79 -3.34
N THR A 79 -4.67 -2.00 -2.81
CA THR A 79 -5.89 -1.33 -3.28
C THR A 79 -5.78 0.19 -3.12
N ALA A 80 -5.29 0.67 -1.98
CA ALA A 80 -5.05 2.10 -1.76
C ALA A 80 -4.00 2.65 -2.74
N CYS A 81 -2.89 1.93 -2.98
CA CYS A 81 -1.89 2.31 -4.00
C CYS A 81 -2.52 2.40 -5.41
N ALA A 82 -3.40 1.47 -5.77
CA ALA A 82 -4.10 1.50 -7.04
C ALA A 82 -5.01 2.74 -7.17
N PHE A 83 -5.71 3.13 -6.10
CA PHE A 83 -6.51 4.36 -6.08
C PHE A 83 -5.64 5.61 -6.19
N ILE A 84 -4.51 5.66 -5.49
CA ILE A 84 -3.57 6.78 -5.58
C ILE A 84 -3.08 6.91 -7.03
N LEU A 85 -2.62 5.81 -7.64
CA LEU A 85 -2.18 5.78 -9.05
C LEU A 85 -3.30 6.19 -10.01
N TYR A 86 -4.52 5.66 -9.84
CA TYR A 86 -5.66 6.04 -10.65
C TYR A 86 -5.97 7.55 -10.55
N TRP A 87 -5.90 8.10 -9.33
CA TRP A 87 -6.15 9.52 -9.10
C TRP A 87 -4.99 10.42 -9.53
N THR A 88 -3.78 9.90 -9.80
CA THR A 88 -2.67 10.70 -10.39
C THR A 88 -3.05 11.27 -11.75
N GLY A 89 -3.75 10.49 -12.58
CA GLY A 89 -4.22 10.95 -13.89
C GLY A 89 -5.20 12.12 -13.82
N LEU A 90 -5.81 12.37 -12.66
CA LEU A 90 -6.76 13.47 -12.45
C LEU A 90 -6.09 14.75 -11.92
N GLN A 91 -4.80 14.70 -11.58
CA GLN A 91 -4.07 15.83 -10.99
C GLN A 91 -3.24 16.61 -12.00
N LYS A 92 -2.84 17.83 -11.63
CA LYS A 92 -1.91 18.64 -12.43
C LYS A 92 -0.57 17.90 -12.58
N PRO A 93 0.17 18.05 -13.70
CA PRO A 93 1.37 17.26 -14.00
C PRO A 93 2.42 17.22 -12.88
N LYS A 94 2.72 18.37 -12.26
CA LYS A 94 3.68 18.47 -11.16
C LYS A 94 3.28 17.62 -9.94
N MET A 95 1.99 17.53 -9.66
CA MET A 95 1.45 16.83 -8.50
C MET A 95 1.23 15.33 -8.80
N ALA A 96 0.87 15.02 -10.05
CA ALA A 96 0.77 13.65 -10.54
C ALA A 96 2.10 12.91 -10.40
N GLU A 97 3.23 13.56 -10.73
CA GLU A 97 4.56 12.96 -10.62
C GLU A 97 4.94 12.61 -9.16
N VAL A 98 4.72 13.55 -8.24
CA VAL A 98 4.96 13.32 -6.80
C VAL A 98 4.13 12.16 -6.28
N MET A 99 2.86 12.12 -6.67
CA MET A 99 1.92 11.13 -6.18
C MET A 99 2.16 9.74 -6.80
N LYS A 100 2.61 9.69 -8.06
CA LYS A 100 3.06 8.46 -8.71
C LYS A 100 4.29 7.89 -8.00
N LYS A 101 5.31 8.72 -7.78
CA LYS A 101 6.52 8.32 -7.05
C LYS A 101 6.20 7.84 -5.63
N GLY A 102 5.30 8.53 -4.93
CA GLY A 102 4.84 8.13 -3.59
C GLY A 102 4.12 6.76 -3.61
N ALA A 103 3.26 6.52 -4.59
CA ALA A 103 2.56 5.24 -4.74
C ALA A 103 3.51 4.09 -5.09
N GLU A 104 4.53 4.34 -5.93
CA GLU A 104 5.55 3.36 -6.28
C GLU A 104 6.41 2.97 -5.06
N VAL A 105 6.85 3.93 -4.26
CA VAL A 105 7.56 3.68 -3.00
C VAL A 105 6.70 2.89 -2.03
N LEU A 106 5.44 3.28 -1.84
CA LEU A 106 4.52 2.57 -0.95
C LEU A 106 4.27 1.13 -1.41
N LYS A 107 4.11 0.91 -2.72
CA LYS A 107 3.96 -0.42 -3.33
C LYS A 107 5.21 -1.27 -3.14
N ALA A 108 6.41 -0.70 -3.35
CA ALA A 108 7.67 -1.40 -3.16
C ALA A 108 7.85 -1.84 -1.70
N ASN A 109 7.60 -0.94 -0.75
CA ASN A 109 7.69 -1.23 0.68
C ASN A 109 6.64 -2.27 1.11
N ALA A 110 5.42 -2.18 0.59
CA ALA A 110 4.37 -3.17 0.81
C ALA A 110 4.79 -4.57 0.33
N SER A 111 5.36 -4.67 -0.88
CA SER A 111 5.84 -5.93 -1.43
C SER A 111 7.00 -6.51 -0.61
N GLN A 112 7.97 -5.69 -0.20
CA GLN A 112 9.09 -6.13 0.65
C GLN A 112 8.60 -6.65 2.00
N MET A 113 7.70 -5.91 2.66
CA MET A 113 7.10 -6.35 3.91
C MET A 113 6.26 -7.63 3.74
N LEU A 114 5.53 -7.77 2.63
CA LEU A 114 4.79 -8.98 2.32
C LEU A 114 5.73 -10.18 2.17
N LEU A 115 6.88 -10.02 1.52
CA LEU A 115 7.89 -11.08 1.40
C LEU A 115 8.47 -11.49 2.76
N LEU A 116 8.74 -10.53 3.65
CA LEU A 116 9.21 -10.81 5.00
C LEU A 116 8.15 -11.50 5.88
N CYS A 117 6.87 -11.27 5.59
CA CYS A 117 5.74 -11.86 6.32
C CYS A 117 5.23 -13.16 5.66
N GLY A 118 5.72 -13.51 4.47
CA GLY A 118 5.38 -14.74 3.75
C GLY A 118 6.26 -15.92 4.16
N PRO A 119 5.90 -17.16 3.81
CA PRO A 119 6.83 -18.28 3.92
C PRO A 119 8.10 -17.96 3.09
N PRO A 120 9.31 -18.38 3.56
CA PRO A 120 10.56 -18.07 2.89
C PRO A 120 10.49 -18.49 1.42
N MET A 121 10.91 -17.59 0.52
CA MET A 121 11.06 -17.91 -0.90
C MET A 121 11.96 -19.15 -1.02
N PRO A 122 11.58 -20.17 -1.82
CA PRO A 122 12.50 -21.25 -2.14
C PRO A 122 13.74 -20.66 -2.81
N ASP A 123 14.88 -21.09 -2.31
CA ASP A 123 16.22 -20.65 -2.70
C ASP A 123 16.39 -20.74 -4.22
N THR A 124 16.49 -19.60 -4.90
CA THR A 124 16.63 -19.52 -6.38
C THR A 124 18.04 -19.87 -6.83
N SER A 125 18.93 -20.31 -5.92
CA SER A 125 20.29 -20.77 -6.20
C SER A 125 20.39 -22.08 -7.01
N LYS A 126 19.30 -22.52 -7.66
CA LYS A 126 19.27 -23.72 -8.52
C LYS A 126 18.58 -23.54 -9.88
N GLN A 127 18.28 -22.31 -10.30
CA GLN A 127 17.65 -22.07 -11.62
C GLN A 127 18.57 -21.48 -12.69
N ASP A 128 19.89 -21.41 -12.44
CA ASP A 128 20.87 -20.90 -13.41
C ASP A 128 21.67 -22.00 -14.15
N GLU A 129 21.25 -23.28 -14.11
CA GLU A 129 21.94 -24.36 -14.87
C GLU A 129 21.08 -25.13 -15.89
N GLU A 130 19.80 -24.79 -16.07
CA GLU A 130 18.93 -25.53 -17.01
C GLU A 130 18.29 -24.58 -18.03
N GLY A 131 19.16 -23.88 -18.75
CA GLY A 131 18.80 -22.93 -19.78
C GLY A 131 19.81 -22.91 -20.90
N ASP A 132 20.17 -24.06 -21.45
CA ASP A 132 20.81 -24.21 -22.77
C ASP A 132 20.70 -25.68 -23.24
N ASN A 133 19.54 -26.07 -23.76
CA ASN A 133 19.43 -27.10 -24.79
C ASN A 133 18.09 -26.99 -25.53
N TRP A 134 18.08 -26.27 -26.65
CA TRP A 134 16.92 -26.16 -27.54
C TRP A 134 17.12 -26.83 -28.92
N ASP A 135 18.06 -27.77 -29.06
CA ASP A 135 18.33 -28.44 -30.34
C ASP A 135 18.47 -29.98 -30.21
N GLU A 136 17.43 -30.68 -29.78
CA GLU A 136 17.21 -32.08 -30.19
C GLU A 136 15.75 -32.52 -29.92
N TRP A 137 15.11 -33.02 -30.99
CA TRP A 137 13.72 -33.53 -31.16
C TRP A 137 12.64 -32.53 -31.60
#